data_AF-A0A2V5L187-F1
#
_entry.id   AF-A0A2V5L187-F1
#
_cell.length_a   1.000
_cell.length_b   1.000
_cell.length_c   1.000
_cell.angle_alpha   90.00
_cell.angle_beta   90.00
_cell.angle_gamma   90.00
#
_symmetry.space_group_name_H-M   'P 1'
#
loop_
_entity.id
_entity.type
_entity.pdbx_description
1 polymer ?
#
loop_
_entity_poly.entity_id
_entity_poly.type
_entity_poly.pdbx_seq_one_letter_code
_entity_poly.pdbx_strand_id
1 'polypeptide(L)'
;MITFLDGKLVSALPTQATIDVGGVGYEVFIPLSSYDKLPAAGQPIRILTHLAVREDAHVLYGFMTSVERDLFRLLVNNVSGIGPKLALAVLSGMSVNNFKAAVVNSDITAISKISGLGKKTAERIV
;
A
#
# COMPACT_ATOMS: atom_id res chain seq x y z
N MET A 1 0.36 -0.51 17.98
CA MET A 1 0.29 -0.67 16.50
C MET A 1 -1.18 -0.63 16.09
N ILE A 2 -1.56 0.21 15.14
CA ILE A 2 -2.92 0.19 14.55
C ILE A 2 -2.88 -0.81 13.38
N THR A 3 -3.66 -1.88 13.46
CA THR A 3 -3.56 -3.03 12.51
C THR A 3 -4.68 -3.08 11.49
N PHE A 4 -5.81 -2.46 11.81
CA PHE A 4 -6.94 -2.23 10.93
C PHE A 4 -7.74 -1.04 11.46
N LEU A 5 -8.63 -0.51 10.63
CA LEU A 5 -9.71 0.38 11.01
C LEU A 5 -11.02 -0.26 10.58
N ASP A 6 -12.05 -0.13 11.41
CA ASP A 6 -13.39 -0.66 11.16
C ASP A 6 -14.40 0.45 11.44
N GLY A 7 -15.11 0.88 10.40
CA GLY A 7 -15.88 2.11 10.43
C GLY A 7 -16.62 2.39 9.14
N LYS A 8 -16.80 3.65 8.80
CA LYS A 8 -17.46 4.08 7.55
C LYS A 8 -16.49 4.81 6.64
N LEU A 9 -16.55 4.52 5.34
CA LEU A 9 -15.79 5.28 4.36
C LEU A 9 -16.41 6.67 4.19
N VAL A 10 -15.70 7.73 4.56
CA VAL A 10 -16.18 9.11 4.43
C VAL A 10 -15.92 9.65 3.04
N SER A 11 -14.69 9.47 2.56
CA SER A 11 -14.25 9.91 1.24
C SER A 11 -13.11 9.03 0.73
N ALA A 12 -12.96 8.99 -0.59
CA ALA A 12 -11.88 8.27 -1.25
C ALA A 12 -11.36 9.10 -2.43
N LEU A 13 -10.04 9.18 -2.52
CA LEU A 13 -9.28 9.61 -3.68
C LEU A 13 -8.36 8.44 -4.09
N PRO A 14 -7.84 8.40 -5.32
CA PRO A 14 -7.07 7.26 -5.80
C PRO A 14 -5.93 6.79 -4.88
N THR A 15 -5.30 7.71 -4.15
CA THR A 15 -4.16 7.40 -3.27
C THR A 15 -4.44 7.55 -1.78
N GLN A 16 -5.66 7.93 -1.39
CA GLN A 16 -6.01 8.13 0.03
C GLN A 16 -7.50 7.89 0.29
N ALA A 17 -7.82 7.43 1.49
CA ALA A 17 -9.19 7.32 1.96
C ALA A 17 -9.31 7.88 3.39
N THR A 18 -10.50 8.39 3.72
CA THR A 18 -10.81 8.83 5.08
C THR A 18 -11.85 7.90 5.68
N ILE A 19 -11.51 7.28 6.81
CA ILE A 19 -12.38 6.33 7.52
C ILE A 19 -12.85 6.97 8.82
N ASP A 20 -14.15 7.08 9.01
CA ASP A 20 -14.74 7.48 10.29
C ASP A 20 -14.86 6.25 11.19
N VAL A 21 -14.13 6.27 12.30
CA VAL A 21 -14.21 5.28 13.37
C VAL A 21 -14.72 5.97 14.64
N GLY A 22 -16.02 5.86 14.90
CA GLY A 22 -16.63 6.38 16.12
C GLY A 22 -16.57 7.91 16.27
N GLY A 23 -16.61 8.65 15.15
CA GLY A 23 -16.51 10.12 15.12
C GLY A 23 -15.10 10.65 14.86
N VAL A 24 -14.09 9.76 14.74
CA VAL A 24 -12.70 10.14 14.44
C VAL A 24 -12.37 9.79 13.00
N GLY A 25 -12.05 10.80 12.19
CA GLY A 25 -11.64 10.64 10.80
C GLY A 25 -10.15 10.29 10.69
N TYR A 26 -9.85 9.05 10.29
CA TYR A 26 -8.50 8.58 10.00
C TYR A 26 -8.22 8.69 8.50
N GLU A 27 -7.23 9.48 8.12
CA GLU A 27 -6.68 9.44 6.76
C GLU A 27 -5.71 8.26 6.62
N VAL A 28 -5.88 7.50 5.54
CA VAL A 28 -5.01 6.37 5.19
C VAL A 28 -4.54 6.51 3.74
N PHE A 29 -3.24 6.35 3.52
CA PHE A 29 -2.67 6.26 2.17
C PHE A 29 -2.83 4.85 1.63
N ILE A 30 -3.36 4.71 0.42
CA ILE A 30 -3.71 3.41 -0.17
C ILE A 30 -3.11 3.27 -1.58
N PRO A 31 -2.83 2.03 -2.04
CA PRO A 31 -2.49 1.79 -3.43
C PRO A 31 -3.75 1.78 -4.31
N LEU A 32 -3.59 1.99 -5.62
CA LEU A 32 -4.71 1.95 -6.58
C LEU A 32 -5.47 0.62 -6.54
N SER A 33 -4.75 -0.49 -6.35
CA SER A 33 -5.34 -1.84 -6.20
C SER A 33 -6.29 -1.98 -5.01
N SER A 34 -6.10 -1.17 -3.96
CA SER A 34 -7.04 -1.09 -2.84
C SER A 34 -8.15 -0.07 -3.09
N TYR A 35 -7.85 1.04 -3.76
CA TYR A 35 -8.86 2.04 -4.16
C TYR A 35 -9.99 1.40 -4.99
N ASP A 36 -9.63 0.58 -5.98
CA ASP A 36 -10.59 -0.12 -6.86
C ASP A 36 -11.54 -1.07 -6.12
N LYS A 37 -11.21 -1.44 -4.87
CA LYS A 37 -11.99 -2.36 -4.03
C LYS A 37 -12.76 -1.65 -2.91
N LEU A 38 -12.63 -0.32 -2.80
CA LEU A 38 -13.34 0.44 -1.78
C LEU A 38 -14.85 0.40 -2.05
N PRO A 39 -15.68 0.38 -0.99
CA PRO A 39 -17.11 0.59 -1.15
C PRO A 39 -17.41 2.05 -1.52
N ALA A 40 -18.68 2.37 -1.77
CA ALA A 40 -19.11 3.76 -1.93
C ALA A 40 -18.97 4.54 -0.61
N ALA A 41 -18.80 5.86 -0.70
CA ALA A 41 -18.82 6.73 0.48
C ALA A 41 -20.13 6.57 1.29
N GLY A 42 -20.01 6.62 2.61
CA GLY A 42 -21.08 6.37 3.59
C GLY A 42 -21.24 4.89 4.00
N GLN A 43 -20.65 3.95 3.27
CA GLN A 43 -20.77 2.52 3.54
C GLN A 43 -19.77 2.03 4.60
N PRO A 44 -20.09 0.93 5.32
CA PRO A 44 -19.17 0.30 6.25
C PRO A 44 -17.95 -0.26 5.51
N ILE A 45 -16.80 -0.19 6.16
CA ILE A 45 -15.52 -0.69 5.65
C ILE A 45 -14.65 -1.17 6.80
N ARG A 46 -13.96 -2.30 6.58
CA ARG A 46 -12.79 -2.69 7.36
C ARG A 46 -11.56 -2.66 6.46
N ILE A 47 -10.59 -1.82 6.79
CA ILE A 47 -9.34 -1.69 6.04
C ILE A 47 -8.16 -2.10 6.92
N LEU A 48 -7.25 -2.92 6.38
CA LEU A 48 -6.05 -3.33 7.10
C LEU A 48 -5.02 -2.22 7.05
N THR A 49 -4.27 -2.02 8.13
CA THR A 49 -3.33 -0.90 8.21
C THR A 49 -1.91 -1.31 8.58
N HIS A 50 -0.97 -0.45 8.18
CA HIS A 50 0.37 -0.38 8.70
C HIS A 50 0.62 1.06 9.19
N LEU A 51 0.84 1.22 10.49
CA LEU A 51 1.22 2.48 11.10
C LEU A 51 2.74 2.65 11.01
N ALA A 52 3.18 3.67 10.29
CA ALA A 52 4.56 4.13 10.30
C ALA A 52 4.69 5.33 11.23
N VAL A 53 5.56 5.21 12.24
CA VAL A 53 5.89 6.29 13.17
C VAL A 53 7.25 6.85 12.77
N ARG A 54 7.27 8.15 12.51
CA ARG A 54 8.47 8.96 12.27
C ARG A 54 8.57 10.01 13.36
N GLU A 55 9.70 10.71 13.43
CA GLU A 55 9.92 11.75 14.42
C GLU A 55 8.90 12.91 14.30
N ASP A 56 8.45 13.19 13.09
CA ASP A 56 7.56 14.31 12.76
C ASP A 56 6.11 13.91 12.44
N ALA A 57 5.83 12.61 12.29
CA ALA A 57 4.54 12.16 11.77
C ALA A 57 4.15 10.73 12.17
N HIS A 58 2.84 10.54 12.36
CA HIS A 58 2.19 9.24 12.36
C HIS A 58 1.44 9.07 11.04
N VAL A 59 1.84 8.08 10.24
CA VAL A 59 1.27 7.85 8.91
C VAL A 59 0.65 6.47 8.84
N LEU A 60 -0.62 6.40 8.43
CA LEU A 60 -1.31 5.14 8.19
C LEU A 60 -1.30 4.80 6.69
N TYR A 61 -0.90 3.57 6.40
CA TYR A 61 -1.03 2.96 5.07
C TYR A 61 -2.13 1.89 5.13
N GLY A 62 -3.09 1.96 4.22
CA GLY A 62 -4.28 1.11 4.18
C GLY A 62 -4.27 0.11 3.02
N PHE A 63 -4.84 -1.07 3.25
CA PHE A 63 -4.92 -2.16 2.28
C PHE A 63 -6.23 -2.92 2.40
N MET A 64 -6.86 -3.24 1.26
CA MET A 64 -8.10 -4.02 1.22
C MET A 64 -7.86 -5.52 1.38
N THR A 65 -6.63 -5.98 1.19
CA THR A 65 -6.26 -7.39 1.38
C THR A 65 -5.01 -7.54 2.26
N SER A 66 -4.91 -8.66 2.97
CA SER A 66 -3.72 -9.00 3.75
C SER A 66 -2.49 -9.15 2.87
N VAL A 67 -2.66 -9.75 1.69
CA VAL A 67 -1.57 -10.01 0.74
C VAL A 67 -0.92 -8.71 0.25
N GLU A 68 -1.69 -7.65 0.00
CA GLU A 68 -1.16 -6.32 -0.33
C GLU A 68 -0.38 -5.73 0.85
N ARG A 69 -0.94 -5.75 2.07
CA ARG A 69 -0.27 -5.23 3.27
C ARG A 69 1.03 -5.97 3.56
N ASP A 70 1.03 -7.28 3.42
CA ASP A 70 2.17 -8.12 3.76
C ASP A 70 3.29 -7.92 2.72
N LEU A 71 2.96 -7.77 1.42
CA LEU A 71 3.94 -7.37 0.41
C LEU A 71 4.48 -5.95 0.68
N PHE A 72 3.64 -4.99 1.02
CA PHE A 72 4.09 -3.65 1.40
C PHE A 72 5.11 -3.69 2.54
N ARG A 73 4.81 -4.44 3.61
CA ARG A 73 5.71 -4.60 4.77
C ARG A 73 7.02 -5.27 4.38
N LEU A 74 6.96 -6.32 3.55
CA LEU A 74 8.16 -6.99 3.03
C LEU A 74 9.06 -5.98 2.30
N LEU A 75 8.48 -5.19 1.39
CA LEU A 75 9.22 -4.22 0.60
C LEU A 75 9.87 -3.14 1.47
N VAL A 76 9.10 -2.56 2.40
CA VAL A 76 9.59 -1.46 3.26
C VAL A 76 10.64 -1.92 4.26
N ASN A 77 10.47 -3.12 4.84
CA ASN A 77 11.35 -3.59 5.91
C ASN A 77 12.62 -4.27 5.39
N ASN A 78 12.54 -4.93 4.23
CA ASN A 78 13.61 -5.84 3.81
C ASN A 78 14.37 -5.36 2.57
N VAL A 79 13.86 -4.36 1.82
CA VAL A 79 14.53 -3.88 0.61
C VAL A 79 15.09 -2.48 0.83
N SER A 80 16.42 -2.40 0.93
CA SER A 80 17.12 -1.13 1.16
C SER A 80 16.87 -0.11 0.04
N GLY A 81 16.40 1.07 0.44
CA GLY A 81 16.04 2.16 -0.47
C GLY A 81 14.57 2.15 -0.92
N ILE A 82 13.75 1.19 -0.44
CA ILE A 82 12.31 1.18 -0.70
C ILE A 82 11.56 1.73 0.51
N GLY A 83 11.13 2.98 0.40
CA GLY A 83 10.23 3.59 1.37
C GLY A 83 8.74 3.32 1.06
N PRO A 84 7.84 3.70 1.97
CA PRO A 84 6.40 3.48 1.83
C PRO A 84 5.79 3.98 0.50
N LYS A 85 6.19 5.16 0.03
CA LYS A 85 5.69 5.73 -1.24
C LYS A 85 5.99 4.81 -2.41
N LEU A 86 7.18 4.24 -2.45
CA LEU A 86 7.61 3.35 -3.52
C LEU A 86 6.93 1.98 -3.40
N ALA A 87 6.74 1.47 -2.19
CA ALA A 87 5.97 0.24 -1.96
C ALA A 87 4.49 0.37 -2.38
N LEU A 88 3.85 1.53 -2.15
CA LEU A 88 2.51 1.80 -2.70
C LEU A 88 2.51 1.85 -4.24
N ALA A 89 3.55 2.42 -4.85
CA ALA A 89 3.69 2.46 -6.30
C ALA A 89 3.80 1.04 -6.90
N VAL A 90 4.54 0.14 -6.24
CA VAL A 90 4.61 -1.28 -6.61
C VAL A 90 3.21 -1.91 -6.65
N LEU A 91 2.45 -1.75 -5.57
CA LEU A 91 1.09 -2.28 -5.45
C LEU A 91 0.08 -1.61 -6.39
N SER A 92 0.41 -0.44 -6.93
CA SER A 92 -0.42 0.30 -7.88
C SER A 92 -0.08 -0.02 -9.33
N GLY A 93 1.18 -0.34 -9.63
CA GLY A 93 1.65 -0.63 -10.98
C GLY A 93 1.53 -2.10 -11.39
N MET A 94 1.41 -3.01 -10.42
CA MET A 94 1.37 -4.45 -10.68
C MET A 94 0.58 -5.19 -9.60
N SER A 95 -0.16 -6.23 -10.01
CA SER A 95 -0.81 -7.13 -9.05
C SER A 95 0.23 -7.88 -8.22
N VAL A 96 -0.12 -8.25 -6.98
CA VAL A 96 0.81 -8.96 -6.09
C VAL A 96 1.29 -10.28 -6.72
N ASN A 97 0.43 -10.99 -7.45
CA ASN A 97 0.79 -12.25 -8.11
C ASN A 97 1.79 -12.02 -9.26
N ASN A 98 1.55 -11.01 -10.09
CA ASN A 98 2.46 -10.68 -11.18
C ASN A 98 3.80 -10.18 -10.64
N PHE A 99 3.79 -9.41 -9.56
CA PHE A 99 5.01 -8.96 -8.91
C PHE A 99 5.82 -10.14 -8.37
N LYS A 100 5.18 -11.07 -7.65
CA LYS A 100 5.84 -12.30 -7.19
C LYS A 100 6.42 -13.11 -8.34
N ALA A 101 5.68 -13.26 -9.44
CA ALA A 101 6.16 -13.96 -10.62
C ALA A 101 7.38 -13.26 -11.26
N ALA A 102 7.36 -11.93 -11.35
CA ALA A 102 8.47 -11.15 -11.86
C ALA A 102 9.73 -11.30 -10.98
N VAL A 103 9.57 -11.33 -9.65
CA VAL A 103 10.66 -11.59 -8.71
C VAL A 103 11.24 -13.00 -8.92
N VAL A 104 10.41 -14.03 -8.92
CA VAL A 104 10.85 -15.44 -9.10
C VAL A 104 11.58 -15.64 -10.42
N ASN A 105 11.11 -14.98 -11.49
CA ASN A 105 11.72 -15.08 -12.82
C ASN A 105 12.88 -14.11 -13.06
N SER A 106 13.27 -13.33 -12.04
CA SER A 106 14.29 -12.27 -12.18
C SER A 106 13.99 -11.27 -13.31
N ASP A 107 12.71 -10.99 -13.56
CA ASP A 107 12.26 -10.04 -14.59
C ASP A 107 12.40 -8.59 -14.09
N ILE A 108 13.65 -8.13 -14.04
CA ILE A 108 14.03 -6.77 -13.67
C ILE A 108 13.34 -5.75 -14.58
N THR A 109 13.11 -6.10 -15.85
CA THR A 109 12.53 -5.18 -16.83
C THR A 109 11.08 -4.88 -16.48
N ALA A 110 10.28 -5.89 -16.14
CA ALA A 110 8.91 -5.69 -15.68
C ALA A 110 8.84 -4.84 -14.40
N ILE A 111 9.71 -5.11 -13.42
CA ILE A 111 9.74 -4.37 -12.15
C ILE A 111 10.17 -2.92 -12.34
N SER A 112 11.17 -2.68 -13.19
CA SER A 112 11.69 -1.32 -13.48
C SER A 112 10.73 -0.42 -14.28
N LYS A 113 9.64 -0.97 -14.83
CA LYS A 113 8.58 -0.17 -15.47
C LYS A 113 7.66 0.51 -14.46
N ILE A 114 7.67 0.08 -13.19
CA ILE A 114 6.84 0.72 -12.16
C ILE A 114 7.41 2.12 -11.89
N SER A 115 6.53 3.12 -11.90
CA SER A 115 6.92 4.52 -11.69
C SER A 115 7.71 4.71 -10.40
N GLY A 116 8.90 5.30 -10.52
CA GLY A 116 9.83 5.51 -9.41
C GLY A 116 10.79 4.35 -9.12
N LEU A 117 10.62 3.17 -9.72
CA LEU A 117 11.56 2.05 -9.61
C LEU A 117 12.57 2.09 -10.77
N GLY A 118 13.78 2.58 -10.51
CA GLY A 118 14.88 2.46 -11.46
C GLY A 118 15.45 1.03 -11.52
N LYS A 119 16.24 0.74 -12.56
CA LYS A 119 16.88 -0.58 -12.77
C LYS A 119 17.65 -1.07 -11.53
N LYS A 120 18.46 -0.21 -10.91
CA LYS A 120 19.22 -0.55 -9.69
C LYS A 120 18.34 -0.93 -8.49
N THR A 121 17.17 -0.31 -8.37
CA THR A 121 16.24 -0.63 -7.28
C THR A 121 15.50 -1.92 -7.58
N ALA A 122 15.11 -2.15 -8.84
CA ALA A 122 14.53 -3.40 -9.29
C ALA A 122 15.48 -4.59 -9.08
N GLU A 123 16.78 -4.42 -9.33
CA GLU A 123 17.82 -5.43 -9.05
C GLU A 123 17.97 -5.76 -7.56
N ARG A 124 17.59 -4.89 -6.63
CA ARG A 124 17.62 -5.17 -5.19
C ARG A 124 16.39 -5.93 -4.69
N ILE A 125 15.31 -5.93 -5.48
CA ILE A 125 14.05 -6.59 -5.14
C ILE A 125 14.12 -8.09 -5.47
N VAL A 126 14.81 -8.42 -6.57
CA VAL A 126 15.07 -9.79 -7.05
C VAL A 126 16.20 -10.40 -6.23
#